data_AF-A0A918XLQ7-F1
#
_entry.id   AF-A0A918XLQ7-F1
#
_cell.length_a   1.000
_cell.length_b   1.000
_cell.length_c   1.000
_cell.angle_alpha   90.00
_cell.angle_beta   90.00
_cell.angle_gamma   90.00
#
_symmetry.space_group_name_H-M   'P 1'
#
loop_
_entity.id
_entity.type
_entity.pdbx_description
1 polymer ?
#
loop_
_entity_poly.entity_id
_entity_poly.type
_entity_poly.pdbx_seq_one_letter_code
_entity_poly.pdbx_strand_id
1 'polypeptide(L)'
;MYLAAALAILITMVLALIRALSGPSVYDRVLAVNLFGTKTVLLLSVVSFLYGRTDFLDLALAYALINFIGVLAVLQFFESRERSNTDEAQGQ
;
A
#
# COMPACT_ATOMS: atom_id res chain seq x y z
N MET A 1 -8.69 18.31 16.15
CA MET A 1 -9.27 17.12 15.50
C MET A 1 -8.32 16.51 14.47
N TYR A 2 -7.92 17.23 13.41
CA TYR A 2 -6.99 16.72 12.38
C TYR A 2 -5.63 16.26 12.91
N LEU A 3 -5.07 16.95 13.91
CA LEU A 3 -3.79 16.57 14.52
C LEU A 3 -3.85 15.20 15.23
N ALA A 4 -4.98 14.91 15.92
CA ALA A 4 -5.21 13.62 16.54
C ALA A 4 -5.39 12.50 15.49
N ALA A 5 -6.08 12.80 14.38
CA ALA A 5 -6.20 11.87 13.26
C ALA A 5 -4.83 11.57 12.62
N ALA A 6 -4.00 12.59 12.40
CA ALA A 6 -2.64 12.42 11.86
C ALA A 6 -1.76 11.54 12.77
N LEU A 7 -1.80 11.78 14.09
CA LEU A 7 -1.08 10.95 15.07
C LEU A 7 -1.58 9.50 15.08
N ALA A 8 -2.90 9.28 15.06
CA ALA A 8 -3.47 7.94 14.99
C ALA A 8 -3.03 7.21 13.70
N ILE A 9 -3.03 7.90 12.56
CA ILE A 9 -2.56 7.35 11.28
C ILE A 9 -1.08 6.97 11.39
N LEU A 10 -0.22 7.85 11.92
CA LEU A 10 1.20 7.58 12.11
C LEU A 10 1.45 6.34 12.98
N ILE A 11 0.74 6.20 14.10
CA ILE A 11 0.84 5.00 14.95
C ILE A 11 0.48 3.75 14.14
N THR A 12 -0.62 3.79 13.38
CA THR A 12 -1.02 2.65 12.57
C THR A 12 -0.07 2.35 11.40
N MET A 13 0.66 3.35 10.88
CA MET A 13 1.72 3.14 9.89
C MET A 13 2.92 2.43 10.48
N VAL A 14 3.33 2.79 11.71
CA VAL A 14 4.40 2.09 12.42
C VAL A 14 4.02 0.63 12.66
N LEU A 15 2.79 0.36 13.10
CA LEU A 15 2.30 -1.01 13.28
C LEU A 15 2.26 -1.80 11.96
N ALA A 16 1.84 -1.17 10.86
CA ALA A 16 1.85 -1.79 9.53
C ALA A 16 3.28 -2.11 9.08
N LEU A 17 4.25 -1.25 9.37
CA LEU A 17 5.65 -1.48 9.03
C LEU A 17 6.25 -2.64 9.83
N ILE A 18 5.93 -2.74 11.13
CA ILE A 18 6.31 -3.88 11.97
C ILE A 18 5.73 -5.18 11.40
N ARG A 19 4.45 -5.18 10.98
CA ARG A 19 3.79 -6.33 10.34
C ARG A 19 4.45 -6.69 8.99
N ALA A 20 4.84 -5.69 8.20
CA ALA A 20 5.51 -5.90 6.91
C ALA A 20 6.89 -6.56 7.07
N LEU A 21 7.64 -6.19 8.09
CA LEU A 21 8.96 -6.78 8.37
C LEU A 21 8.87 -8.15 9.05
N SER A 22 7.92 -8.30 9.98
CA SER A 22 7.75 -9.54 10.79
C SER A 22 6.79 -10.56 10.16
N GLY A 23 6.25 -10.26 8.96
CA GLY A 23 5.27 -11.10 8.28
C GLY A 23 5.86 -12.45 7.86
N PRO A 24 5.28 -13.59 8.30
CA PRO A 24 5.78 -14.93 7.98
C PRO A 24 5.52 -15.32 6.52
N SER A 25 4.41 -14.85 5.93
CA SER A 25 4.04 -15.15 4.54
C SER A 25 4.33 -13.98 3.60
N VAL A 26 4.54 -14.26 2.32
CA VAL A 26 4.68 -13.21 1.28
C VAL A 26 3.40 -12.39 1.18
N TYR A 27 2.24 -13.04 1.29
CA TYR A 27 0.94 -12.38 1.31
C TYR A 27 0.78 -11.40 2.49
N ASP A 28 1.25 -11.75 3.69
CA ASP A 28 1.22 -10.87 4.86
C ASP A 28 2.03 -9.60 4.61
N ARG A 29 3.18 -9.74 3.95
CA ARG A 29 4.05 -8.61 3.60
C ARG A 29 3.41 -7.72 2.55
N VAL A 30 2.85 -8.29 1.48
CA VAL A 30 2.15 -7.55 0.43
C VAL A 30 0.93 -6.82 1.00
N LEU A 31 0.15 -7.50 1.86
CA LEU A 31 -1.00 -6.90 2.53
C LEU A 31 -0.58 -5.75 3.45
N ALA A 32 0.49 -5.92 4.21
CA ALA A 32 1.03 -4.88 5.10
C ALA A 32 1.54 -3.66 4.31
N VAL A 33 2.19 -3.86 3.16
CA VAL A 33 2.61 -2.77 2.26
C VAL A 33 1.39 -2.02 1.70
N ASN A 34 0.33 -2.72 1.29
CA ASN A 34 -0.90 -2.08 0.82
C ASN A 34 -1.59 -1.26 1.94
N LEU A 35 -1.64 -1.81 3.16
CA LEU A 35 -2.11 -1.09 4.35
C LEU A 35 -1.29 0.17 4.63
N PHE A 36 0.02 0.12 4.41
CA PHE A 36 0.89 1.28 4.56
C PHE A 36 0.64 2.35 3.47
N GLY A 37 0.49 1.93 2.21
CA GLY A 37 0.20 2.84 1.11
C GLY A 37 -1.13 3.58 1.25
N THR A 38 -2.20 2.87 1.63
CA THR A 38 -3.51 3.49 1.89
C THR A 38 -3.48 4.47 3.06
N LYS A 39 -2.68 4.22 4.10
CA LYS A 39 -2.47 5.17 5.22
C LYS A 39 -1.69 6.41 4.80
N THR A 40 -0.74 6.26 3.88
CA THR A 40 -0.01 7.40 3.30
C THR A 40 -0.97 8.35 2.60
N VAL A 41 -1.90 7.83 1.79
CA VAL A 41 -2.94 8.63 1.13
C VAL A 41 -3.81 9.35 2.16
N LEU A 42 -4.26 8.65 3.20
CA LEU A 42 -5.05 9.23 4.29
C LEU A 42 -4.29 10.36 5.00
N LEU A 43 -2.99 10.16 5.26
CA LEU A 43 -2.13 11.14 5.91
C LEU A 43 -1.99 12.41 5.04
N LEU A 44 -1.73 12.25 3.74
CA LEU A 44 -1.67 13.37 2.79
C LEU A 44 -2.97 14.16 2.75
N SER A 45 -4.12 13.47 2.73
CA SER A 45 -5.43 14.11 2.81
C SER A 45 -5.63 14.88 4.11
N VAL A 46 -5.31 14.30 5.27
CA VAL A 46 -5.44 14.99 6.57
C VAL A 46 -4.50 16.20 6.65
N VAL A 47 -3.27 16.07 6.14
CA VAL A 47 -2.29 17.15 6.08
C VAL A 47 -2.77 18.29 5.18
N SER A 48 -3.44 17.99 4.05
CA SER A 48 -4.05 19.00 3.19
C SER A 48 -5.03 19.89 3.96
N PHE A 49 -5.92 19.29 4.74
CA PHE A 49 -6.86 20.04 5.58
C PHE A 49 -6.18 20.77 6.73
N LEU A 50 -5.08 20.24 7.28
CA LEU A 50 -4.33 20.88 8.36
C LEU A 50 -3.68 22.21 7.91
N TYR A 51 -3.12 22.24 6.70
CA TYR A 51 -2.47 23.43 6.14
C TYR A 51 -3.43 24.36 5.39
N GLY A 52 -4.70 23.97 5.26
CA GLY A 52 -5.70 24.74 4.50
C GLY A 52 -5.40 24.85 3.00
N ARG A 53 -4.51 24.00 2.47
CA ARG A 53 -4.11 23.96 1.06
C ARG A 53 -4.58 22.66 0.44
N THR A 54 -5.52 22.76 -0.50
CA THR A 54 -6.09 21.61 -1.21
C THR A 54 -5.16 21.00 -2.24
N ASP A 55 -4.06 21.67 -2.60
CA ASP A 55 -3.07 21.18 -3.58
C ASP A 55 -2.47 19.81 -3.20
N PHE A 56 -2.44 19.51 -1.90
CA PHE A 56 -1.98 18.20 -1.40
C PHE A 56 -2.96 17.04 -1.68
N LEU A 57 -4.22 17.33 -2.02
CA LEU A 57 -5.19 16.30 -2.41
C LEU A 57 -4.86 15.70 -3.78
N ASP A 58 -4.36 16.51 -4.72
CA ASP A 58 -3.92 16.01 -6.02
C ASP A 58 -2.76 15.02 -5.85
N LEU A 59 -1.83 15.34 -4.95
CA LEU A 59 -0.75 14.43 -4.56
C LEU A 59 -1.30 13.15 -3.90
N ALA A 60 -2.28 13.28 -2.98
CA ALA A 60 -2.90 12.12 -2.34
C ALA A 60 -3.57 11.18 -3.36
N LEU A 61 -4.28 11.73 -4.35
CA LEU A 61 -4.91 10.97 -5.42
C LEU A 61 -3.87 10.29 -6.33
N ALA A 62 -2.80 10.99 -6.69
CA ALA A 62 -1.70 10.38 -7.46
C ALA A 62 -1.06 9.21 -6.70
N TYR A 63 -0.78 9.37 -5.40
CA TYR A 63 -0.26 8.30 -4.55
C TYR A 63 -1.24 7.13 -4.39
N ALA A 64 -2.55 7.40 -4.36
CA ALA A 64 -3.56 6.35 -4.31
C ALA A 64 -3.52 5.48 -5.56
N LEU A 65 -3.42 6.11 -6.74
CA LEU A 65 -3.29 5.40 -8.01
C LEU A 65 -1.98 4.60 -8.08
N ILE A 66 -0.85 5.20 -7.67
CA ILE A 66 0.44 4.50 -7.64
C ILE A 66 0.38 3.28 -6.72
N ASN A 67 -0.19 3.41 -5.52
CA ASN A 67 -0.33 2.29 -4.59
C ASN A 67 -1.20 1.18 -5.19
N PHE A 68 -2.32 1.55 -5.82
CA PHE A 68 -3.22 0.58 -6.46
C PHE A 68 -2.53 -0.18 -7.60
N ILE A 69 -1.85 0.54 -8.51
CA ILE A 69 -1.10 -0.05 -9.61
C ILE A 69 0.02 -0.94 -9.07
N GLY A 70 0.72 -0.52 -8.02
CA GLY A 70 1.77 -1.32 -7.38
C GLY A 70 1.26 -2.66 -6.87
N VAL A 71 0.09 -2.70 -6.21
CA VAL A 71 -0.52 -3.95 -5.75
C VAL A 71 -0.93 -4.84 -6.91
N LEU A 72 -1.54 -4.27 -7.96
CA LEU A 72 -1.91 -5.01 -9.16
C LEU A 72 -0.68 -5.61 -9.87
N ALA A 73 0.41 -4.86 -9.97
CA ALA A 73 1.65 -5.33 -10.58
C ALA A 73 2.24 -6.53 -9.81
N VAL A 74 2.21 -6.47 -8.47
CA VAL A 74 2.63 -7.59 -7.62
C VAL A 74 1.74 -8.82 -7.83
N LEU A 75 0.42 -8.62 -7.89
CA LEU A 75 -0.53 -9.71 -8.10
C LEU A 75 -0.35 -10.37 -9.47
N GLN A 76 -0.21 -9.55 -10.52
CA GLN A 76 0.06 -9.99 -11.88
C GLN A 76 1.37 -10.77 -11.97
N PHE A 77 2.41 -10.33 -11.25
CA PHE A 77 3.70 -11.03 -11.23
C PHE A 77 3.58 -12.45 -10.67
N PHE A 78 2.80 -12.65 -9.60
CA PHE A 78 2.57 -13.99 -9.04
C PHE A 78 1.75 -14.87 -9.98
N GLU A 79 0.68 -14.33 -10.59
CA GLU A 79 -0.17 -15.08 -11.52
C GLU A 79 0.60 -15.49 -12.79
N SER A 80 1.43 -14.58 -13.34
CA SER A 80 2.27 -14.88 -14.50
C SER A 80 3.34 -15.94 -14.21
N ARG A 81 3.88 -16.00 -12.98
CA ARG A 81 4.82 -17.04 -12.55
C ARG A 81 4.15 -18.42 -12.45
N GLU A 82 2.92 -18.46 -11.93
CA GLU A 82 2.16 -19.71 -11.80
C GLU A 82 1.80 -20.33 -13.17
N ARG A 83 1.39 -19.49 -14.14
CA ARG A 83 1.15 -19.94 -15.52
C ARG A 83 2.41 -20.53 -16.17
N SER A 84 3.54 -19.84 -16.07
CA SER A 84 4.82 -20.32 -16.63
C SER A 84 5.23 -21.69 -16.10
N ASN A 85 5.05 -21.94 -14.80
CA ASN A 85 5.37 -23.25 -14.21
C ASN A 85 4.45 -24.37 -14.72
N THR A 86 3.20 -24.05 -15.07
CA THR A 86 2.22 -25.03 -15.55
C THR A 86 2.52 -25.46 -16.99
N ASP A 87 2.94 -24.51 -17.83
CA ASP A 87 3.29 -24.76 -19.24
C ASP A 87 4.56 -25.62 -19.36
N GLU A 88 5.57 -25.42 -18.49
CA GLU A 88 6.77 -26.25 -18.43
C GLU A 88 6.47 -27.70 -18.00
N ALA A 89 5.50 -27.90 -17.11
CA ALA A 89 5.11 -29.23 -16.62
C ALA A 89 4.27 -30.03 -17.65
N GLN A 90 3.63 -29.37 -18.61
CA GLN A 90 2.87 -30.01 -19.69
C GLN A 90 3.70 -30.26 -20.96
N GLY A 91 4.87 -29.61 -21.07
CA GLY A 91 5.82 -29.80 -22.17
C GLY A 91 6.82 -30.96 -21.98
N GLN A 92 6.73 -31.73 -20.89
CA GLN A 92 7.47 -32.97 -20.62
C GLN A 92 6.54 -34.17 -20.65
#